data_AF-A0A9J6DXE7-F1
#
_entry.id   AF-A0A9J6DXE7-F1
#
_cell.length_a   1.000
_cell.length_b   1.000
_cell.length_c   1.000
_cell.angle_alpha   90.00
_cell.angle_beta   90.00
_cell.angle_gamma   90.00
#
_symmetry.space_group_name_H-M   'P 1'
#
loop_
_entity.id
_entity.type
_entity.pdbx_description
1 polymer ?
#
loop_
_entity_poly.entity_id
_entity_poly.type
_entity_poly.pdbx_seq_one_letter_code
_entity_poly.pdbx_strand_id
1 'polypeptide(L)'
;MQRLSCVLWSLDNRYIVTGSDEMNIRLWKAYASQKLGMLSHREQMAFQYQDKLKERFKQHPQVRRIARHRHVPKHIHNAQKEKQAMLSSQKRKEANRRAHSRPGTVPYKAERTKHIISEEQ
;
A
#
# COMPACT_ATOMS: atom_id res chain seq x y z
N MET A 1 -4.08 -20.34 -6.86
CA MET A 1 -3.90 -19.06 -6.14
C MET A 1 -5.05 -18.17 -6.59
N GLN A 2 -5.91 -17.72 -5.67
CA GLN A 2 -7.10 -16.95 -6.05
C GLN A 2 -6.66 -15.58 -6.61
N ARG A 3 -7.06 -15.30 -7.85
CA ARG A 3 -6.74 -14.04 -8.52
C ARG A 3 -7.95 -13.12 -8.46
N LEU A 4 -7.68 -11.85 -8.18
CA LEU A 4 -8.66 -10.78 -8.25
C LEU A 4 -8.62 -10.19 -9.65
N SER A 5 -9.77 -10.18 -10.32
CA SER A 5 -9.91 -9.65 -11.68
C SER A 5 -10.33 -8.18 -11.67
N CYS A 6 -11.23 -7.80 -10.75
CA CYS A 6 -11.70 -6.43 -10.62
C CYS A 6 -11.86 -5.98 -9.16
N VAL A 7 -11.66 -4.68 -8.93
CA VAL A 7 -11.82 -4.03 -7.63
C VAL A 7 -12.51 -2.69 -7.88
N LEU A 8 -13.64 -2.45 -7.20
CA LEU A 8 -14.44 -1.24 -7.34
C LEU A 8 -14.80 -0.65 -5.98
N TRP A 9 -14.95 0.67 -5.93
CA TRP A 9 -15.52 1.36 -4.77
C TRP A 9 -17.04 1.37 -4.87
N SER A 10 -17.71 1.29 -3.72
CA SER A 10 -19.12 1.66 -3.64
C SER A 10 -19.29 3.18 -3.77
N LEU A 11 -20.45 3.62 -4.27
CA LEU A 11 -20.74 5.05 -4.49
C LEU A 11 -20.82 5.86 -3.18
N ASP A 12 -20.93 5.19 -2.03
CA ASP A 12 -20.93 5.81 -0.70
C ASP A 12 -19.54 5.89 -0.04
N ASN A 13 -18.47 5.45 -0.73
CA ASN A 13 -17.09 5.39 -0.24
C ASN A 13 -16.89 4.56 1.06
N ARG A 14 -17.84 3.70 1.43
CA ARG A 14 -17.74 2.89 2.66
C ARG A 14 -17.23 1.48 2.41
N TYR A 15 -17.42 0.97 1.19
CA TYR A 15 -17.13 -0.40 0.86
C TYR A 15 -16.27 -0.53 -0.40
N ILE A 16 -15.58 -1.65 -0.47
CA ILE A 16 -14.80 -2.09 -1.62
C ILE A 16 -15.40 -3.43 -2.08
N VAL A 17 -15.77 -3.49 -3.35
CA VAL A 17 -16.28 -4.69 -4.01
C VAL A 17 -15.13 -5.33 -4.79
N THR A 18 -14.95 -6.63 -4.63
CA THR A 18 -13.90 -7.39 -5.33
C THR A 18 -14.53 -8.55 -6.11
N GLY A 19 -14.21 -8.65 -7.39
CA GLY A 19 -14.50 -9.83 -8.22
C GLY A 19 -13.30 -10.77 -8.24
N SER A 20 -13.56 -12.04 -7.96
CA SER A 20 -12.56 -13.12 -7.98
C SER A 20 -12.81 -14.06 -9.15
N ASP A 21 -11.76 -14.69 -9.65
CA ASP A 21 -11.85 -15.76 -10.67
C ASP A 21 -12.61 -17.01 -10.17
N GLU A 22 -12.88 -17.09 -8.86
CA GLU A 22 -13.75 -18.11 -8.25
C GLU A 22 -15.26 -17.83 -8.43
N MET A 23 -15.62 -16.94 -9.37
CA MET A 23 -17.00 -16.51 -9.62
C MET A 23 -17.68 -15.89 -8.37
N ASN A 24 -16.88 -15.39 -7.43
CA ASN A 24 -17.33 -14.79 -6.18
C ASN A 24 -17.15 -13.29 -6.21
N ILE A 25 -18.19 -12.57 -5.82
CA ILE A 25 -18.15 -11.14 -5.52
C ILE A 25 -18.13 -10.97 -4.01
N ARG A 26 -17.07 -10.37 -3.47
CA ARG A 26 -16.94 -10.12 -2.02
C ARG A 26 -16.99 -8.63 -1.73
N LEU A 27 -17.69 -8.28 -0.65
CA LEU A 27 -17.81 -6.91 -0.15
C LEU A 27 -16.94 -6.75 1.10
N TRP A 28 -16.12 -5.70 1.12
CA TRP A 28 -15.23 -5.36 2.22
C TRP A 28 -15.54 -3.96 2.72
N LYS A 29 -15.37 -3.72 4.02
CA LYS A 29 -15.33 -2.35 4.53
C LYS A 29 -14.02 -1.69 4.10
N ALA A 30 -14.09 -0.48 3.56
CA ALA A 30 -12.91 0.31 3.22
C ALA A 30 -12.04 0.57 4.47
N TYR A 31 -12.69 0.90 5.58
CA TYR A 31 -12.08 1.02 6.89
C TYR A 31 -12.45 -0.17 7.77
N ALA A 32 -11.54 -1.13 7.92
CA ALA A 32 -11.80 -2.40 8.63
C ALA A 32 -12.34 -2.19 10.06
N SER A 33 -11.79 -1.23 10.82
CA SER A 33 -12.18 -0.94 12.20
C SER A 33 -13.36 0.01 12.37
N GLN A 34 -13.86 0.63 11.29
CA GLN A 34 -14.93 1.62 11.39
C GLN A 34 -16.25 0.96 11.79
N LYS A 35 -16.90 1.43 12.87
CA LYS A 35 -18.21 0.89 13.25
C LYS A 35 -19.27 1.32 12.23
N LEU A 36 -20.11 0.38 11.80
CA LEU A 36 -21.23 0.64 10.89
C LEU A 36 -22.46 1.05 11.69
N GLY A 37 -23.35 1.83 11.06
CA GLY A 37 -24.57 2.32 11.68
C GLY A 37 -24.43 3.72 12.29
N MET A 38 -25.46 4.14 13.02
CA MET A 38 -25.48 5.44 13.70
C MET A 38 -24.62 5.37 14.95
N LEU A 39 -23.79 6.40 15.15
CA LEU A 39 -22.94 6.54 16.32
C LEU A 39 -23.45 7.70 17.18
N SER A 40 -23.44 7.53 18.50
CA SER A 40 -23.69 8.64 19.41
C SER A 40 -22.60 9.71 19.25
N HIS A 41 -22.94 10.98 19.46
CA HIS A 41 -21.98 12.08 19.37
C HIS A 41 -20.73 11.83 20.25
N ARG A 42 -20.93 11.31 21.47
CA ARG A 42 -19.82 10.96 22.37
C ARG A 42 -18.91 9.87 21.80
N GLU A 43 -19.49 8.86 21.17
CA GLU A 43 -18.71 7.80 20.50
C GLU A 43 -17.93 8.33 19.31
N GLN A 44 -18.56 9.18 18.48
CA GLN A 44 -17.91 9.81 17.33
C GLN A 44 -16.70 10.64 17.77
N MET A 45 -16.86 11.48 18.79
CA MET A 45 -15.78 12.30 19.34
C MET A 45 -14.64 11.45 19.90
N ALA A 46 -14.96 10.32 20.56
CA ALA A 46 -13.95 9.39 21.05
C ALA A 46 -13.13 8.78 19.90
N PHE A 47 -13.77 8.35 18.81
CA PHE A 47 -13.05 7.84 17.63
C PHE A 47 -12.18 8.91 16.98
N GLN A 48 -12.71 10.12 16.79
CA GLN A 48 -11.94 11.24 16.23
C GLN A 48 -10.70 11.56 17.07
N TYR A 49 -10.85 11.58 18.39
CA TYR A 49 -9.73 11.79 19.31
C TYR A 49 -8.69 10.67 19.21
N GLN A 50 -9.13 9.41 19.19
CA GLN A 50 -8.22 8.26 19.03
C GLN A 50 -7.47 8.30 17.70
N ASP A 51 -8.14 8.65 16.60
CA ASP A 51 -7.51 8.74 15.29
C ASP A 51 -6.49 9.88 15.22
N LYS A 52 -6.80 11.03 15.85
CA LYS A 52 -5.85 12.14 15.99
C LYS A 52 -4.62 11.76 16.82
N LEU A 53 -4.79 10.99 17.89
CA LEU A 53 -3.66 10.46 18.66
C LEU A 53 -2.80 9.49 17.85
N LYS A 54 -3.43 8.54 17.13
CA LYS A 54 -2.71 7.62 16.24
C LYS A 54 -1.95 8.36 15.14
N GLU A 55 -2.53 9.44 14.61
CA GLU A 55 -1.91 10.31 13.61
C GLU A 55 -0.69 11.03 14.20
N ARG A 56 -0.85 11.70 15.35
CA ARG A 56 0.22 12.42 16.04
C ARG A 56 1.39 11.50 16.41
N PHE A 57 1.11 10.30 16.90
CA PHE A 57 2.13 9.33 17.33
C PHE A 57 2.48 8.27 16.29
N LYS A 58 2.12 8.48 15.01
CA LYS A 58 2.36 7.52 13.91
C LYS A 58 3.83 7.13 13.72
N GLN A 59 4.75 8.05 14.04
CA GLN A 59 6.19 7.83 13.88
C GLN A 59 6.81 7.04 15.04
N HIS A 60 6.13 6.96 16.19
CA HIS A 60 6.64 6.24 17.36
C HIS A 60 6.87 4.76 17.01
N PRO A 61 8.05 4.17 17.31
CA PRO A 61 8.41 2.83 16.83
C PRO A 61 7.40 1.75 17.20
N GLN A 62 6.88 1.77 18.43
CA GLN A 62 5.93 0.78 18.91
C GLN A 62 4.56 0.91 18.22
N VAL A 63 4.05 2.14 18.10
CA VAL A 63 2.76 2.43 17.43
C VAL A 63 2.87 2.06 15.96
N ARG A 64 3.97 2.46 15.30
CA ARG A 64 4.24 2.18 13.90
C ARG A 64 4.34 0.68 13.61
N ARG A 65 4.99 -0.09 14.51
CA ARG A 65 5.11 -1.55 14.39
C ARG A 65 3.74 -2.21 14.42
N ILE A 66 2.91 -1.85 15.41
CA ILE A 66 1.56 -2.42 15.58
C ILE A 66 0.67 -2.03 14.41
N ALA A 67 0.65 -0.75 14.03
CA ALA A 67 -0.19 -0.24 12.95
C ALA A 67 0.14 -0.82 11.57
N ARG A 68 1.41 -1.22 11.33
CA ARG A 68 1.84 -1.82 10.05
C ARG A 68 1.70 -3.33 10.00
N HIS A 69 1.60 -3.99 11.15
CA HIS A 69 1.58 -5.45 11.21
C HIS A 69 0.32 -6.00 10.50
N ARG A 70 0.51 -6.88 9.53
CA ARG A 70 -0.57 -7.63 8.85
C ARG A 70 -0.17 -9.08 8.70
N HIS A 71 -1.11 -9.98 8.99
CA HIS A 71 -0.94 -11.39 8.70
C HIS A 71 -1.23 -11.64 7.23
N VAL A 72 -0.22 -12.04 6.47
CA VAL A 72 -0.31 -12.29 5.03
C VAL A 72 0.02 -13.75 4.73
N PRO A 73 -0.60 -14.37 3.71
CA PRO A 73 -0.24 -15.72 3.29
C PRO A 73 1.25 -15.89 3.00
N LYS A 74 1.80 -17.07 3.32
CA LYS A 74 3.25 -17.38 3.19
C LYS A 74 3.82 -17.10 1.80
N HIS A 75 3.08 -17.47 0.76
CA HIS A 75 3.52 -17.26 -0.63
C HIS A 75 3.62 -15.76 -0.99
N ILE A 76 2.69 -14.92 -0.50
CA ILE A 76 2.73 -13.47 -0.69
C ILE A 76 3.90 -12.87 0.10
N HIS A 77 4.09 -13.29 1.35
CA HIS A 77 5.21 -12.83 2.18
C HIS A 77 6.56 -13.11 1.52
N ASN A 78 6.76 -14.33 1.02
CA ASN A 78 7.99 -14.73 0.36
C ASN A 78 8.22 -13.96 -0.95
N ALA A 79 7.20 -13.86 -1.81
CA ALA A 79 7.27 -13.11 -3.06
C ALA A 79 7.57 -11.62 -2.82
N GLN A 80 6.99 -11.02 -1.77
CA GLN A 80 7.29 -9.64 -1.38
C GLN A 80 8.75 -9.49 -0.95
N LYS A 81 9.27 -10.41 -0.12
CA LYS A 81 10.66 -10.39 0.34
C LYS A 81 11.64 -10.51 -0.82
N GLU A 82 11.36 -11.41 -1.76
CA GLU A 82 12.15 -11.60 -2.98
C GLU A 82 12.15 -10.33 -3.85
N LYS A 83 10.97 -9.75 -4.11
CA LYS A 83 10.83 -8.49 -4.85
C LYS A 83 11.62 -7.35 -4.20
N GLN A 84 11.60 -7.23 -2.87
CA GLN A 84 12.39 -6.23 -2.16
C GLN A 84 13.90 -6.45 -2.28
N ALA A 85 14.36 -7.70 -2.23
CA ALA A 85 15.77 -8.03 -2.43
C ALA A 85 16.23 -7.68 -3.86
N MET A 86 15.41 -8.00 -4.87
CA MET A 86 15.68 -7.65 -6.27
C MET A 86 15.76 -6.14 -6.47
N LEU A 87 14.77 -5.38 -5.99
CA LEU A 87 14.73 -3.92 -6.14
C LEU A 87 15.89 -3.23 -5.41
N SER A 88 16.24 -3.68 -4.21
CA SER A 88 17.38 -3.12 -3.46
C SER A 88 18.72 -3.40 -4.16
N SER A 89 18.88 -4.59 -4.74
CA SER A 89 20.05 -4.96 -5.55
C SER A 89 20.16 -4.08 -6.81
N GLN A 90 19.05 -3.89 -7.53
CA GLN A 90 19.01 -3.00 -8.70
C GLN A 90 19.36 -1.56 -8.34
N LYS A 91 18.74 -1.02 -7.27
CA LYS A 91 19.01 0.34 -6.78
C LYS A 91 20.48 0.52 -6.39
N ARG A 92 21.08 -0.47 -5.73
CA ARG A 92 22.50 -0.47 -5.37
C ARG A 92 23.39 -0.49 -6.61
N LYS A 93 23.10 -1.33 -7.60
CA LYS A 93 23.85 -1.39 -8.86
C LYS A 93 23.79 -0.06 -9.62
N GLU A 94 22.62 0.57 -9.71
CA GLU A 94 22.46 1.88 -10.34
C GLU A 94 23.21 2.98 -9.57
N ALA A 95 23.18 2.96 -8.23
CA ALA A 95 23.90 3.92 -7.40
C ALA A 95 25.41 3.76 -7.57
N ASN A 96 25.93 2.53 -7.57
CA ASN A 96 27.35 2.27 -7.81
C ASN A 96 27.77 2.72 -9.21
N ARG A 97 26.96 2.43 -10.24
CA ARG A 97 27.23 2.89 -11.60
C ARG A 97 27.28 4.42 -11.68
N ARG A 98 26.37 5.13 -11.00
CA ARG A 98 26.38 6.59 -10.91
C ARG A 98 27.63 7.11 -10.21
N ALA A 99 28.02 6.53 -9.08
CA ALA A 99 29.20 6.94 -8.31
C ALA A 99 30.53 6.73 -9.07
N HIS A 100 30.61 5.70 -9.91
CA HIS A 100 31.83 5.31 -10.64
C HIS A 100 31.82 5.65 -12.13
N SER A 101 30.84 6.43 -12.60
CA SER A 101 30.78 6.91 -13.99
C SER A 101 31.14 8.40 -14.05
N ARG A 102 31.46 8.90 -15.24
CA ARG A 102 31.68 10.34 -15.43
C ARG A 102 30.41 11.10 -15.03
N PRO A 103 30.53 12.23 -14.30
CA PRO A 103 29.38 13.05 -13.90
C PRO A 103 28.46 13.33 -15.10
N GLY A 104 27.16 13.12 -14.93
CA GLY A 104 26.15 13.34 -15.97
C GLY A 104 25.93 12.20 -16.98
N THR A 105 26.77 11.16 -16.99
CA THR A 105 26.62 10.04 -17.97
C THR A 105 25.44 9.13 -17.65
N VAL A 106 25.11 8.96 -16.37
CA VAL A 106 24.01 8.08 -15.93
C VAL A 106 22.94 8.91 -15.22
N PRO A 107 21.87 9.33 -15.92
CA PRO A 107 20.82 10.17 -15.34
C PRO A 107 19.95 9.38 -14.35
N TYR A 108 19.50 10.06 -13.28
CA TYR A 108 18.47 9.51 -12.40
C TYR A 108 17.10 9.65 -13.05
N LYS A 109 16.54 8.53 -13.50
CA LYS A 109 15.13 8.45 -13.93
C LYS A 109 14.29 7.99 -12.75
N ALA A 110 13.25 8.76 -12.41
CA ALA A 110 12.28 8.37 -11.39
C ALA A 110 11.59 7.05 -11.78
N GLU A 111 11.31 6.17 -10.82
CA GLU A 111 10.68 4.88 -11.14
C GLU A 111 9.34 5.03 -11.87
N ARG A 112 8.56 6.08 -11.55
CA ARG A 112 7.28 6.33 -12.24
C ARG A 112 7.45 6.54 -13.74
N THR A 113 8.45 7.31 -14.16
CA THR A 113 8.71 7.57 -15.58
C THR A 113 9.36 6.39 -16.28
N LYS A 114 10.07 5.50 -15.56
CA LYS A 114 10.65 4.27 -16.14
C LYS A 114 9.60 3.30 -16.69
N HIS A 115 8.37 3.31 -16.17
CA HIS A 115 7.31 2.36 -16.56
C HIS A 115 6.46 2.88 -17.73
N ILE A 116 6.67 4.12 -18.19
CA ILE A 116 5.96 4.71 -19.33
C ILE A 116 6.71 4.27 -20.60
N ILE A 117 6.06 3.46 -21.43
CA ILE A 117 6.66 2.82 -22.61
C ILE A 117 6.52 3.73 -23.85
N SER A 118 5.47 4.55 -23.91
CA SER A 118 5.27 5.61 -24.90
C SER A 118 4.33 6.68 -24.34
N GLU A 119 4.64 7.96 -24.60
CA GLU A 119 3.68 9.08 -24.55
C GLU A 119 3.25 9.27 -26.01
N GLU A 120 2.00 8.91 -26.36
CA GLU A 120 1.43 9.32 -27.64
C GLU A 120 1.10 10.82 -27.55
N GLN A 121 1.72 11.60 -28.45
CA GLN A 121 1.40 13.02 -28.67
C GLN A 121 0.24 13.16 -29.65
#